data_AF-A0AAV3XL84-F1
#
_entry.id   AF-A0AAV3XL84-F1
#
_cell.length_a   1.000
_cell.length_b   1.000
_cell.length_c   1.000
_cell.angle_alpha   90.00
_cell.angle_beta   90.00
_cell.angle_gamma   90.00
#
_symmetry.space_group_name_H-M   'P 1'
#
loop_
_entity.id
_entity.type
_entity.pdbx_description
1 polymer ?
#
loop_
_entity_poly.entity_id
_entity_poly.type
_entity_poly.pdbx_seq_one_letter_code
_entity_poly.pdbx_strand_id
1 'polypeptide(L)'
;MGAVVFFVAAIALYGAGHFMDVFSPFLWQWMLVYGAVIIVGGELCWYTGLKSSSASEVSLASSFSPVAGICAAFLILGEAPTFAQYVGGSAILVGIVLTQMGNMRSRVQERAVSQVKDMEGEVGFKGV
;
A
#
# COMPACT_ATOMS: atom_id res chain seq x y z
N MET A 1 20.52 5.70 6.17
CA MET A 1 20.44 5.77 7.65
C MET A 1 19.83 4.52 8.27
N GLY A 2 18.57 4.16 7.96
CA GLY A 2 17.91 2.98 8.56
C GLY A 2 18.67 1.65 8.38
N ALA A 3 19.19 1.37 7.18
CA ALA A 3 19.96 0.16 6.91
C ALA A 3 21.24 0.04 7.77
N VAL A 4 21.92 1.16 8.02
CA VAL A 4 23.13 1.20 8.86
C VAL A 4 22.78 0.92 10.31
N VAL A 5 21.70 1.52 10.81
CA VAL A 5 21.20 1.29 12.18
C VAL A 5 20.80 -0.18 12.37
N PHE A 6 20.06 -0.74 11.42
CA PHE A 6 19.66 -2.16 11.45
C PHE A 6 20.88 -3.08 11.42
N PHE A 7 21.85 -2.83 10.54
CA PHE A 7 23.06 -3.65 10.43
C PHE A 7 23.87 -3.65 11.73
N VAL A 8 24.05 -2.49 12.35
CA VAL A 8 24.74 -2.36 13.65
C VAL A 8 23.96 -3.06 14.76
N ALA A 9 22.64 -2.88 14.83
CA ALA A 9 21.80 -3.54 15.83
C ALA A 9 21.80 -5.08 15.66
N ALA A 10 21.74 -5.57 14.42
CA ALA A 10 21.76 -6.99 14.12
C ALA A 10 23.09 -7.64 14.52
N ILE A 11 24.23 -7.00 14.25
CA ILE A 11 25.54 -7.49 14.71
C ILE A 11 25.61 -7.48 16.25
N ALA A 12 25.10 -6.43 16.89
CA ALA A 12 25.13 -6.33 18.35
C ALA A 12 24.26 -7.38 19.05
N LEU A 13 23.12 -7.75 18.47
CA LEU A 13 22.14 -8.68 19.05
C LEU A 13 22.40 -10.15 18.68
N TYR A 14 22.78 -10.42 17.43
CA TYR A 14 22.90 -11.78 16.87
C TYR A 14 24.34 -12.20 16.55
N GLY A 15 25.30 -11.28 16.71
CA GLY A 15 26.72 -11.50 16.45
C GLY A 15 27.11 -11.35 14.98
N ALA A 16 28.42 -11.26 14.73
CA ALA A 16 28.97 -11.08 13.38
C ALA A 16 28.72 -12.29 12.45
N GLY A 17 28.41 -13.47 13.00
CA GLY A 17 28.10 -14.68 12.25
C GLY A 17 26.72 -14.68 11.58
N HIS A 18 25.81 -13.77 11.97
CA HIS A 18 24.44 -13.72 11.45
C HIS A 18 24.35 -13.51 9.93
N PHE A 19 25.34 -12.82 9.34
CA PHE A 19 25.37 -12.53 7.90
C PHE A 19 26.17 -13.54 7.07
N MET A 20 26.66 -14.63 7.65
CA MET A 20 27.46 -15.62 6.91
C MET A 20 26.67 -16.28 5.78
N ASP A 21 25.35 -16.41 5.92
CA ASP A 21 24.46 -16.95 4.89
C ASP A 21 24.36 -16.05 3.64
N VAL A 22 24.75 -14.77 3.74
CA VAL A 22 24.80 -13.85 2.59
C VAL A 22 25.77 -14.34 1.50
N PHE A 23 26.79 -15.11 1.89
CA PHE A 23 27.73 -15.72 0.95
C PHE A 23 27.21 -17.02 0.33
N SER A 24 26.05 -17.53 0.76
CA SER A 24 25.46 -18.75 0.21
C SER A 24 24.84 -18.49 -1.18
N PRO A 25 25.28 -19.19 -2.24
CA PRO A 25 24.69 -19.05 -3.58
C PRO A 25 23.20 -19.41 -3.61
N PHE A 26 22.78 -20.32 -2.74
CA PHE A 26 21.38 -20.74 -2.60
C PHE A 26 20.46 -19.58 -2.18
N LEU A 27 20.93 -18.73 -1.25
CA LEU A 27 20.18 -17.56 -0.80
C LEU A 27 19.94 -16.60 -1.96
N TRP A 28 20.96 -16.35 -2.77
CA TRP A 28 20.87 -15.45 -3.93
C TRP A 28 19.92 -15.97 -5.01
N GLN A 29 19.91 -17.28 -5.27
CA GLN A 29 18.96 -17.88 -6.22
C GLN A 29 17.51 -17.63 -5.78
N TRP A 30 17.19 -17.90 -4.52
CA TRP A 30 15.85 -17.64 -3.99
C TRP A 30 15.52 -16.15 -3.94
N MET A 31 16.46 -15.30 -3.56
CA MET A 31 16.26 -13.86 -3.52
C MET A 31 15.92 -13.30 -4.90
N LEU A 32 16.59 -13.80 -5.96
CA LEU A 32 16.29 -13.42 -7.34
C LEU A 32 14.93 -13.95 -7.80
N VAL A 33 14.58 -15.20 -7.49
CA VAL A 33 13.28 -15.77 -7.84
C VAL A 33 12.14 -15.00 -7.16
N TYR A 34 12.24 -14.79 -5.84
CA TYR A 34 11.25 -14.02 -5.10
C TYR A 34 11.17 -12.57 -5.59
N GLY A 35 12.31 -11.91 -5.83
CA GLY A 35 12.34 -10.55 -6.38
C GLY A 35 11.67 -10.47 -7.75
N ALA A 36 11.99 -11.37 -8.67
CA ALA A 36 11.41 -11.37 -10.00
C ALA A 36 9.90 -11.67 -9.96
N VAL A 37 9.47 -12.67 -9.20
CA VAL A 37 8.06 -13.08 -9.20
C VAL A 37 7.19 -12.12 -8.39
N ILE A 38 7.59 -11.81 -7.15
CA ILE A 38 6.76 -11.00 -6.24
C ILE A 38 6.86 -9.52 -6.61
N ILE A 39 8.07 -8.97 -6.72
CA ILE A 39 8.24 -7.53 -6.95
C ILE A 39 7.96 -7.22 -8.41
N VAL A 40 8.73 -7.80 -9.35
CA VAL A 40 8.60 -7.43 -10.77
C VAL A 40 7.24 -7.89 -11.31
N GLY A 41 6.83 -9.13 -11.05
CA GLY A 41 5.51 -9.62 -11.46
C GLY A 41 4.35 -8.83 -10.84
N GLY A 42 4.43 -8.54 -9.54
CA GLY A 42 3.44 -7.73 -8.83
C GLY A 42 3.33 -6.31 -9.38
N GLU A 43 4.46 -5.62 -9.56
CA GLU A 43 4.52 -4.26 -10.12
C GLU A 43 4.04 -4.23 -11.57
N LEU A 44 4.42 -5.20 -12.40
CA LEU A 44 3.93 -5.27 -13.79
C LEU A 44 2.40 -5.45 -13.84
N CYS A 45 1.85 -6.29 -12.98
CA CYS A 45 0.40 -6.45 -12.84
C CYS A 45 -0.25 -5.13 -12.40
N TRP A 46 0.33 -4.45 -11.41
CA TRP A 46 -0.13 -3.15 -10.94
C TRP A 46 -0.13 -2.10 -12.04
N TYR A 47 0.98 -1.92 -12.76
CA TYR A 47 1.08 -0.96 -13.86
C TYR A 47 0.12 -1.29 -15.02
N THR A 48 -0.08 -2.57 -15.29
CA THR A 48 -1.05 -3.00 -16.32
C THR A 48 -2.47 -2.67 -15.90
N GLY A 49 -2.85 -2.97 -14.65
CA GLY A 49 -4.13 -2.61 -14.08
C GLY A 49 -4.36 -1.09 -14.04
N LEU A 50 -3.33 -0.32 -13.72
CA LEU A 50 -3.38 1.15 -13.70
C LEU A 50 -3.69 1.74 -15.08
N LYS A 51 -3.19 1.11 -16.16
CA LYS A 51 -3.47 1.55 -17.54
C LYS A 51 -4.91 1.27 -17.98
N SER A 52 -5.55 0.25 -17.42
CA SER A 52 -6.91 -0.16 -17.80
C SER A 52 -8.02 0.33 -16.87
N SER A 53 -7.69 0.85 -15.69
CA SER A 53 -8.66 1.22 -14.65
C SER A 53 -8.86 2.72 -14.45
N SER A 54 -10.09 3.10 -14.13
CA SER A 54 -10.43 4.46 -13.72
C SER A 54 -9.84 4.78 -12.34
N ALA A 55 -9.57 6.06 -12.05
CA ALA A 55 -9.04 6.53 -10.77
C ALA A 55 -9.89 6.07 -9.56
N SER A 56 -11.19 5.82 -9.76
CA SER A 56 -12.09 5.27 -8.74
C SER A 56 -11.81 3.79 -8.44
N GLU A 57 -11.51 2.98 -9.44
CA GLU A 57 -11.21 1.54 -9.28
C GLU A 57 -9.85 1.34 -8.60
N VAL A 58 -8.84 2.13 -9.01
CA VAL A 58 -7.51 2.12 -8.38
C VAL A 58 -7.60 2.51 -6.90
N SER A 59 -8.40 3.53 -6.58
CA SER A 59 -8.60 3.96 -5.19
C SER A 59 -9.33 2.92 -4.33
N LEU A 60 -10.24 2.15 -4.96
CA LEU A 60 -10.92 1.05 -4.28
C LEU A 60 -9.95 -0.11 -4.03
N ALA A 61 -9.14 -0.48 -5.03
CA ALA A 61 -8.12 -1.52 -4.90
C ALA A 61 -7.06 -1.19 -3.82
N SER A 62 -6.59 0.06 -3.78
CA SER A 62 -5.65 0.50 -2.74
C SER A 62 -6.25 0.48 -1.34
N SER A 63 -7.55 0.77 -1.21
CA SER A 63 -8.28 0.68 0.06
C SER A 63 -8.48 -0.76 0.52
N PHE A 64 -8.43 -1.72 -0.41
CA PHE A 64 -8.60 -3.14 -0.12
C PHE A 64 -7.28 -3.84 0.26
N SER A 65 -6.13 -3.29 -0.14
CA SER A 65 -4.80 -3.87 0.14
C SER A 65 -4.55 -4.22 1.62
N PRO A 66 -4.88 -3.37 2.61
CA PRO A 66 -4.64 -3.71 4.01
C PRO A 66 -5.51 -4.86 4.49
N VAL A 67 -6.77 -4.91 4.06
CA VAL A 67 -7.71 -6.00 4.40
C VAL A 67 -7.23 -7.31 3.79
N ALA A 68 -6.87 -7.29 2.50
CA ALA A 68 -6.29 -8.43 1.81
C ALA A 68 -4.99 -8.90 2.47
N GLY A 69 -4.14 -7.98 2.93
CA GLY A 69 -2.92 -8.29 3.67
C GLY A 69 -3.19 -9.02 4.99
N ILE A 70 -4.18 -8.58 5.76
CA ILE A 70 -4.59 -9.24 7.01
C ILE A 70 -5.16 -10.64 6.71
N CYS A 71 -6.04 -10.75 5.72
CA CYS A 71 -6.60 -12.04 5.31
C CYS A 71 -5.53 -13.00 4.80
N ALA A 72 -4.58 -12.53 3.98
CA ALA A 72 -3.48 -13.32 3.47
C ALA A 72 -2.54 -13.76 4.59
N ALA A 73 -2.23 -12.89 5.56
CA ALA A 73 -1.45 -13.25 6.74
C ALA A 73 -2.15 -14.36 7.54
N PHE A 74 -3.47 -14.26 7.76
CA PHE A 74 -4.22 -15.29 8.47
C PHE A 74 -4.26 -16.63 7.70
N LEU A 75 -4.51 -16.60 6.39
CA LEU A 75 -4.69 -17.81 5.57
C LEU A 75 -3.38 -18.49 5.17
N ILE A 76 -2.34 -17.72 4.83
CA ILE A 76 -1.07 -18.26 4.30
C ILE A 76 -0.12 -18.63 5.43
N LEU A 77 -0.02 -17.79 6.48
CA LEU A 77 0.89 -18.04 7.60
C LEU A 77 0.29 -18.98 8.65
N GLY A 78 -1.04 -19.08 8.73
CA GLY A 78 -1.73 -19.95 9.69
C GLY A 78 -1.53 -19.55 11.16
N GLU A 79 -0.94 -18.38 11.42
CA GLU A 79 -0.72 -17.88 12.77
C GLU A 79 -2.04 -17.35 13.36
N ALA A 80 -2.46 -17.92 14.49
CA ALA A 80 -3.59 -17.38 15.24
C ALA A 80 -3.23 -15.96 15.72
N PRO A 81 -4.00 -14.92 15.33
CA PRO A 81 -3.60 -13.55 15.58
C PRO A 81 -3.45 -13.29 17.08
N THR A 82 -2.25 -12.86 17.47
CA THR A 82 -1.95 -12.47 18.85
C THR A 82 -2.73 -11.21 19.23
N PHE A 83 -2.94 -10.97 20.54
CA PHE A 83 -3.69 -9.79 21.01
C PHE A 83 -3.11 -8.47 20.46
N ALA A 84 -1.79 -8.38 20.31
CA ALA A 84 -1.12 -7.22 19.71
C ALA A 84 -1.48 -7.03 18.23
N GLN A 85 -1.58 -8.11 17.44
CA GLN A 85 -2.02 -8.05 16.05
C GLN A 85 -3.50 -7.66 15.94
N TYR A 86 -4.34 -8.04 16.89
CA TYR A 86 -5.73 -7.61 16.92
C TYR A 86 -5.86 -6.09 17.18
N VAL A 87 -5.08 -5.57 18.13
CA VAL A 87 -5.06 -4.12 18.43
C VAL A 87 -4.44 -3.33 17.27
N GLY A 88 -3.31 -3.78 16.72
CA GLY A 88 -2.68 -3.13 15.56
C GLY A 88 -3.56 -3.20 14.30
N GLY A 89 -4.15 -4.36 14.02
CA GLY A 89 -5.06 -4.58 12.89
C GLY A 89 -6.33 -3.74 13.00
N SER A 90 -6.93 -3.64 14.19
CA SER A 90 -8.11 -2.79 14.40
C SER A 90 -7.78 -1.30 14.25
N ALA A 91 -6.62 -0.83 14.73
CA ALA A 91 -6.17 0.54 14.51
C ALA A 91 -5.97 0.87 13.02
N ILE A 92 -5.40 -0.06 12.24
CA ILE A 92 -5.26 0.07 10.79
C ILE A 92 -6.63 0.13 10.11
N LEU A 93 -7.56 -0.75 10.49
CA LEU A 93 -8.94 -0.75 9.96
C LEU A 93 -9.66 0.57 10.23
N VAL A 94 -9.55 1.10 11.45
CA VAL A 94 -10.10 2.42 11.81
C VAL A 94 -9.48 3.52 10.95
N GLY A 95 -8.16 3.52 10.77
CA GLY A 95 -7.46 4.48 9.91
C GLY A 95 -7.95 4.44 8.46
N ILE A 96 -8.22 3.25 7.92
CA ILE A 96 -8.74 3.06 6.56
C ILE A 96 -10.17 3.62 6.45
N VAL A 97 -11.03 3.33 7.42
CA VAL A 97 -12.42 3.82 7.43
C VAL A 97 -12.43 5.35 7.48
N LEU A 98 -11.62 5.96 8.37
CA LEU A 98 -11.50 7.41 8.46
C LEU A 98 -10.98 8.04 7.16
N THR A 99 -9.98 7.41 6.53
CA THR A 99 -9.40 7.88 5.26
C THR A 99 -10.42 7.79 4.12
N GLN A 100 -11.18 6.70 4.03
CA GLN A 100 -12.24 6.58 3.02
C GLN A 100 -13.34 7.63 3.21
N MET A 101 -13.76 7.88 4.46
CA MET A 101 -14.75 8.93 4.76
C MET A 101 -14.25 10.33 4.37
N GLY A 102 -12.97 10.64 4.63
CA GLY A 102 -12.34 11.90 4.23
C GLY A 102 -12.24 12.06 2.70
N ASN A 103 -11.85 10.99 2.00
CA ASN A 103 -11.73 10.98 0.54
C ASN A 103 -13.08 11.13 -0.15
N MET A 104 -14.15 10.51 0.37
CA MET A 104 -15.51 10.66 -0.15
C MET A 104 -15.97 12.13 -0.06
N ARG A 105 -15.72 12.78 1.08
CA ARG A 105 -16.09 14.18 1.32
C ARG A 105 -15.32 15.14 0.42
N SER A 106 -14.02 14.91 0.21
CA SER A 106 -13.20 15.73 -0.67
C SER A 106 -13.63 15.64 -2.13
N ARG A 107 -13.98 14.44 -2.63
CA ARG A 107 -14.48 14.26 -4.01
C ARG A 107 -15.83 14.94 -4.26
N VAL A 108 -16.72 14.95 -3.26
CA VAL A 108 -18.01 15.65 -3.34
C VAL A 108 -17.79 17.16 -3.39
N GLN A 109 -16.87 17.68 -2.58
CA GLN A 109 -16.55 19.10 -2.53
C GLN A 109 -15.87 19.57 -3.83
N GLU A 110 -14.95 18.79 -4.38
CA GLU A 110 -14.26 19.10 -5.64
C GLU A 110 -15.24 19.14 -6.84
N ARG A 111 -16.21 18.22 -6.90
CA ARG A 111 -17.31 18.26 -7.89
C ARG A 111 -18.25 19.45 -7.71
N ALA A 112 -18.59 19.79 -6.47
CA ALA A 112 -19.47 20.93 -6.21
C ALA A 112 -18.81 22.26 -6.64
N VAL A 113 -17.50 22.41 -6.39
CA VAL A 113 -16.73 23.59 -6.82
C VAL A 113 -16.58 23.66 -8.34
N SER A 114 -16.37 22.53 -9.03
CA SER A 114 -16.29 22.54 -10.51
C SER A 114 -17.62 22.91 -11.15
N GLN A 115 -18.74 22.38 -10.65
CA GLN A 115 -20.09 22.68 -11.15
C GLN A 115 -20.45 24.17 -11.01
N VAL A 116 -20.08 24.80 -9.89
CA VAL A 116 -20.31 26.24 -9.69
C VAL A 116 -19.48 27.07 -10.68
N LYS A 117 -18.21 26.70 -10.88
CA LYS A 117 -17.32 27.37 -11.84
C LYS A 117 -17.80 27.25 -13.29
N ASP A 118 -18.33 26.10 -13.67
CA ASP A 118 -18.88 25.87 -15.02
C ASP A 118 -20.17 26.69 -15.25
N MET A 119 -21.04 26.79 -14.23
CA MET A 119 -22.22 27.66 -14.28
C MET A 119 -21.83 29.13 -14.42
N GLU A 120 -20.88 29.64 -13.62
CA GLU A 120 -20.41 31.03 -13.70
C GLU A 120 -19.78 31.37 -15.07
N GLY A 121 -19.06 30.42 -15.68
CA GLY A 121 -18.48 30.57 -17.02
C GLY A 121 -19.53 30.70 -18.14
N GLU A 122 -20.66 29.99 -18.04
CA GLU A 122 -21.75 30.10 -19.02
C GLU A 122 -22.59 31.38 -18.88
N VAL A 123 -22.81 31.88 -17.65
CA VAL A 123 -23.56 33.15 -17.46
C VAL A 123 -22.71 34.39 -17.72
N GLY A 124 -21.39 34.33 -17.49
CA GLY A 124 -20.46 35.45 -17.66
C GLY A 124 -20.20 35.90 -19.10
N PHE A 125 -20.55 35.09 -20.11
CA PHE A 125 -20.32 35.40 -21.53
C PHE A 125 -21.51 36.08 -22.24
N LYS A 126 -22.67 36.23 -21.57
CA LYS A 126 -23.88 36.84 -22.16
C LYS A 126 -23.97 38.36 -21.94
N GLY A 127 -22.85 39.05 -22.10
CA GLY A 127 -22.70 40.47 -21.82
C GLY A 127 -21.87 41.21 -22.87
N VAL A 128 -22.23 41.08 -24.15
CA VAL A 128 -22.03 42.09 -25.23
C VAL A 128 -23.08 41.85 -26.31
#